data_AF-A0A7L4ZQM1-F1
#
_entry.id   AF-A0A7L4ZQM1-F1
#
_cell.length_a   1.000
_cell.length_b   1.000
_cell.length_c   1.000
_cell.angle_alpha   90.00
_cell.angle_beta   90.00
_cell.angle_gamma   90.00
#
_symmetry.space_group_name_H-M   'P 1'
#
loop_
_entity.id
_entity.type
_entity.pdbx_description
1 polymer ?
#
loop_
_entity_poly.entity_id
_entity_poly.type
_entity_poly.pdbx_seq_one_letter_code
_entity_poly.pdbx_strand_id
1 'polypeptide(L)'
;MKKAIALLLFLVSFTMFSQQLTVKHLEGKETTFNTKVLIDSIAFTGFDLKIKADNSLVFLENISNINKKFIAKGDFKFNVDNSITTISYRGNEVINVEKAISLFELTTTPKSGFSAIIYEISDAKFYNQNTTISIPAKKQKIEKTIIHAKPFFSSDKIVFGILMVILGFVFYTESSKNSGWRKFYKFVPALLICYLLPAILSSLGIISDKYSETYMIASRFLLPAALILMTLSIDLKSIFNLGPKALIMFFTGTVGIIIGGPLAILLISVFSPETVGGAGPEAVWRGLSTLAGSWIGGGANQAAMYEIYKYSPDKYGAMVLVDIVVANLWMAILLLGIGKTKKIDKWFKADNSAIERLKENVSSFAEKIKRNPTLTDLMIILAIAFGGVSIAHYGASNITDFLTSNFDAVKDKDGGLSFLGSSFFWMITIATAFGIGLSYTKAKNYEGAGASKIGSVFIYVLVASIGMKMDLGKVLENPGLIVVGLVWMAFHAALLILVAKLIRAPFFFLAVGSQANVGGAASAPIVASAFHPSLTSVGVLLAVFGYVVGTYGAILCTLLMKIASPVM
;
A
#
# COMPACT_ATOMS: atom_id res chain seq x y z
N MET A 1 -3.90 55.03 17.98
CA MET A 1 -4.41 55.02 16.59
C MET A 1 -3.31 55.08 15.52
N LYS A 2 -2.46 56.13 15.44
CA LYS A 2 -1.40 56.23 14.40
C LYS A 2 -0.39 55.06 14.38
N LYS A 3 -0.01 54.52 15.54
CA LYS A 3 0.89 53.34 15.64
C LYS A 3 0.22 52.01 15.25
N ALA A 4 -1.10 51.88 15.45
CA ALA A 4 -1.85 50.69 15.04
C ALA A 4 -2.13 50.70 13.53
N ILE A 5 -2.38 51.88 12.94
CA ILE A 5 -2.50 52.06 11.49
C ILE A 5 -1.14 51.86 10.81
N ALA A 6 -0.03 52.30 11.41
CA ALA A 6 1.31 52.03 10.91
C ALA A 6 1.67 50.53 10.98
N LEU A 7 1.29 49.82 12.05
CA LEU A 7 1.50 48.38 12.18
C LEU A 7 0.61 47.58 11.20
N LEU A 8 -0.63 48.02 10.97
CA LEU A 8 -1.53 47.43 9.98
C LEU A 8 -1.02 47.70 8.55
N LEU A 9 -0.50 48.89 8.25
CA LEU A 9 0.15 49.21 6.96
C LEU A 9 1.49 48.48 6.79
N PHE A 10 2.21 48.19 7.88
CA PHE A 10 3.44 47.39 7.88
C PHE A 10 3.17 45.88 7.74
N LEU A 11 2.04 45.39 8.25
CA LEU A 11 1.56 44.00 8.08
C LEU A 11 0.88 43.78 6.71
N VAL A 12 0.25 44.81 6.13
CA VAL A 12 -0.33 44.77 4.78
C VAL A 12 0.72 44.96 3.68
N SER A 13 1.92 45.48 3.99
CA SER A 13 3.03 45.62 3.04
C SER A 13 3.91 44.37 2.88
N PHE A 14 3.60 43.27 3.57
CA PHE A 14 4.34 42.00 3.48
C PHE A 14 3.52 40.79 2.99
N THR A 15 2.39 41.00 2.32
CA THR A 15 1.88 40.02 1.35
C THR A 15 2.35 40.40 -0.05
N MET A 16 3.67 40.49 -0.23
CA MET A 16 4.27 40.41 -1.56
C MET A 16 3.97 39.01 -2.09
N PHE A 17 2.83 38.83 -2.74
CA PHE A 17 2.57 37.62 -3.48
C PHE A 17 3.74 37.42 -4.46
N SER A 18 4.50 36.36 -4.24
CA SER A 18 5.70 36.08 -5.02
C SER A 18 5.29 35.58 -6.41
N GLN A 19 5.27 36.48 -7.40
CA GLN A 19 5.13 36.12 -8.82
C GLN A 19 6.01 34.91 -9.16
N GLN A 20 5.39 33.82 -9.61
CA GLN A 20 6.05 32.56 -9.91
C GLN A 20 5.56 32.03 -11.25
N LEU A 21 6.50 31.81 -12.17
CA LEU A 21 6.26 31.15 -13.45
C LEU A 21 6.57 29.67 -13.29
N THR A 22 5.58 28.80 -13.46
CA THR A 22 5.72 27.36 -13.21
C THR A 22 5.49 26.55 -14.46
N VAL A 23 6.42 25.66 -14.80
CA VAL A 23 6.21 24.58 -15.77
C VAL A 23 5.94 23.31 -14.97
N LYS A 24 4.75 22.73 -15.14
CA LYS A 24 4.25 21.67 -14.25
C LYS A 24 4.92 20.32 -14.47
N HIS A 25 4.98 19.54 -13.38
CA HIS A 25 5.36 18.15 -13.39
C HIS A 25 4.40 17.38 -14.28
N LEU A 26 4.95 16.40 -14.98
CA LEU A 26 4.15 15.41 -15.66
C LEU A 26 4.78 14.04 -15.41
N GLU A 27 3.93 13.08 -15.08
CA GLU A 27 4.27 11.66 -15.08
C GLU A 27 3.32 10.94 -16.03
N GLY A 28 3.86 10.15 -16.96
CA GLY A 28 3.05 9.54 -18.01
C GLY A 28 3.73 8.38 -18.74
N LYS A 29 3.01 7.84 -19.71
CA LYS A 29 3.50 6.83 -20.66
C LYS A 29 4.27 7.51 -21.78
N GLU A 30 5.06 6.74 -22.51
CA GLU A 30 5.71 7.14 -23.77
C GLU A 30 4.69 7.42 -24.89
N THR A 31 3.94 8.51 -24.71
CA THR A 31 2.90 9.04 -25.60
C THR A 31 2.95 10.57 -25.55
N THR A 32 2.49 11.24 -26.61
CA THR A 32 2.39 12.70 -26.64
C THR A 32 1.63 13.23 -25.44
N PHE A 33 2.15 14.30 -24.84
CA PHE A 33 1.61 14.88 -23.62
C PHE A 33 1.63 16.40 -23.64
N ASN A 34 0.84 16.99 -22.75
CA ASN A 34 0.73 18.43 -22.59
C ASN A 34 1.27 18.88 -21.23
N THR A 35 2.21 19.82 -21.23
CA THR A 35 2.77 20.42 -20.00
C THR A 35 2.24 21.82 -19.79
N LYS A 36 1.54 22.05 -18.67
CA LYS A 36 0.99 23.36 -18.31
C LYS A 36 2.07 24.35 -17.93
N VAL A 37 1.98 25.56 -18.50
CA VAL A 37 2.76 26.73 -18.10
C VAL A 37 1.84 27.67 -17.33
N LEU A 38 2.13 27.88 -16.05
CA LEU A 38 1.31 28.66 -15.14
C LEU A 38 2.02 29.95 -14.71
N ILE A 39 1.26 31.02 -14.52
CA ILE A 39 1.74 32.24 -13.85
C ILE A 39 0.80 32.57 -12.70
N ASP A 40 1.34 33.08 -11.59
CA ASP A 40 0.56 33.59 -10.48
C ASP A 40 0.92 35.04 -10.14
N SER A 41 -0.02 35.68 -9.41
CA SER A 41 0.24 36.90 -8.65
C SER A 41 0.85 38.07 -9.44
N ILE A 42 0.40 38.23 -10.69
CA ILE A 42 0.89 39.25 -11.63
C ILE A 42 -0.27 39.98 -12.32
N ALA A 43 -0.06 41.23 -12.67
CA ALA A 43 -0.92 41.99 -13.56
C ALA A 43 -0.14 42.33 -14.85
N PHE A 44 -0.69 41.99 -16.01
CA PHE A 44 -0.03 42.22 -17.30
C PHE A 44 -1.03 42.47 -18.44
N THR A 45 -0.60 43.24 -19.44
CA THR A 45 -1.25 43.45 -20.74
C THR A 45 -0.63 42.60 -21.84
N GLY A 46 0.59 42.08 -21.66
CA GLY A 46 1.26 41.21 -22.62
C GLY A 46 2.39 40.39 -21.99
N PHE A 47 2.98 39.47 -22.75
CA PHE A 47 4.20 38.77 -22.36
C PHE A 47 5.00 38.27 -23.56
N ASP A 48 6.29 38.05 -23.36
CA ASP A 48 7.17 37.26 -24.22
C ASP A 48 7.82 36.17 -23.38
N LEU A 49 7.66 34.92 -23.82
CA LEU A 49 8.27 33.75 -23.21
C LEU A 49 9.10 33.02 -24.26
N LYS A 50 10.28 32.56 -23.86
CA LYS A 50 11.12 31.69 -24.69
C LYS A 50 11.47 30.43 -23.90
N ILE A 51 10.85 29.32 -24.27
CA ILE A 51 10.99 28.03 -23.59
C ILE A 51 11.73 27.08 -24.51
N LYS A 52 12.81 26.49 -24.00
CA LYS A 52 13.60 25.48 -24.70
C LYS A 52 13.28 24.10 -24.12
N ALA A 53 13.05 23.12 -24.98
CA ALA A 53 12.95 21.72 -24.61
C ALA A 53 14.27 20.98 -24.86
N ASP A 54 14.54 19.95 -24.07
CA ASP A 54 15.69 19.05 -24.26
C ASP A 54 15.44 18.12 -25.46
N ASN A 55 16.02 18.49 -26.60
CA ASN A 55 15.95 17.73 -27.85
C ASN A 55 16.55 16.33 -27.77
N SER A 56 17.36 16.00 -26.76
CA SER A 56 17.86 14.64 -26.61
C SER A 56 16.76 13.68 -26.10
N LEU A 57 15.76 14.21 -25.38
CA LEU A 57 14.73 13.43 -24.70
C LEU A 57 13.35 13.52 -25.37
N VAL A 58 13.04 14.68 -25.96
CA VAL A 58 11.69 14.95 -26.46
C VAL A 58 11.69 15.69 -27.80
N PHE A 59 10.57 15.61 -28.51
CA PHE A 59 10.20 16.49 -29.62
C PHE A 59 9.12 17.45 -29.13
N LEU A 60 9.39 18.75 -29.21
CA LEU A 60 8.40 19.79 -28.91
C LEU A 60 7.57 20.04 -30.17
N GLU A 61 6.30 19.63 -30.16
CA GLU A 61 5.46 19.65 -31.35
C GLU A 61 4.77 21.00 -31.55
N ASN A 62 4.11 21.49 -30.50
CA ASN A 62 3.26 22.68 -30.60
C ASN A 62 2.90 23.25 -29.21
N ILE A 63 2.06 24.29 -29.21
CA ILE A 63 1.33 24.79 -28.06
C ILE A 63 -0.16 24.44 -28.22
N SER A 64 -0.80 24.04 -27.13
CA SER A 64 -2.23 23.75 -27.06
C SER A 64 -2.87 24.43 -25.84
N ASN A 65 -4.20 24.35 -25.73
CA ASN A 65 -4.97 24.81 -24.57
C ASN A 65 -4.63 26.24 -24.09
N ILE A 66 -4.45 27.16 -25.04
CA ILE A 66 -4.19 28.57 -24.78
C ILE A 66 -5.35 29.16 -23.98
N ASN A 67 -5.05 29.95 -22.95
CA ASN A 67 -6.07 30.56 -22.11
C ASN A 67 -7.02 31.42 -22.95
N LYS A 68 -8.33 31.15 -22.86
CA LYS A 68 -9.37 31.87 -23.62
C LYS A 68 -9.33 33.38 -23.41
N LYS A 69 -8.84 33.86 -22.25
CA LYS A 69 -8.66 35.29 -21.96
C LYS A 69 -7.71 35.97 -22.95
N PHE A 70 -6.75 35.25 -23.53
CA PHE A 70 -5.79 35.80 -24.49
C PHE A 70 -6.35 35.81 -25.91
N ILE A 71 -7.04 34.74 -26.31
CA ILE A 71 -7.66 34.61 -27.64
C ILE A 71 -8.74 35.67 -27.86
N ALA A 72 -9.48 36.04 -26.82
CA ALA A 72 -10.56 37.02 -26.92
C ALA A 72 -10.12 38.50 -26.81
N LYS A 73 -8.89 38.77 -26.35
CA LYS A 73 -8.49 40.11 -25.88
C LYS A 73 -7.13 40.61 -26.41
N GLY A 74 -6.56 39.98 -27.41
CA GLY A 74 -5.28 40.40 -27.97
C GLY A 74 -4.75 39.51 -29.08
N ASP A 75 -3.54 39.83 -29.54
CA ASP A 75 -2.79 39.07 -30.54
C ASP A 75 -1.85 38.09 -29.83
N PHE A 76 -2.04 36.79 -30.10
CA PHE A 76 -1.25 35.70 -29.55
C PHE A 76 -0.51 35.01 -30.70
N LYS A 77 0.81 35.06 -30.66
CA LYS A 77 1.70 34.47 -31.67
C LYS A 77 2.68 33.52 -31.00
N PHE A 78 2.98 32.43 -31.68
CA PHE A 78 4.04 31.53 -31.26
C PHE A 78 4.77 30.96 -32.47
N ASN A 79 6.02 30.55 -32.25
CA ASN A 79 6.83 29.81 -33.21
C ASN A 79 7.59 28.71 -32.47
N VAL A 80 7.71 27.54 -33.10
CA VAL A 80 8.46 26.39 -32.58
C VAL A 80 9.58 26.07 -33.57
N ASP A 81 10.83 26.26 -33.14
CA ASP A 81 12.02 26.00 -33.96
C ASP A 81 13.01 25.13 -33.19
N ASN A 82 13.27 23.91 -33.69
CA ASN A 82 14.32 23.01 -33.19
C ASN A 82 14.38 22.89 -31.65
N SER A 83 13.22 22.81 -30.98
CA SER A 83 12.99 22.76 -29.52
C SER A 83 12.82 24.06 -28.76
N ILE A 84 12.96 25.19 -29.43
CA ILE A 84 12.72 26.48 -28.83
C ILE A 84 11.34 26.95 -29.26
N THR A 85 10.46 27.11 -28.28
CA THR A 85 9.18 27.77 -28.46
C THR A 85 9.30 29.22 -28.01
N THR A 86 9.06 30.14 -28.93
CA THR A 86 8.92 31.57 -28.63
C THR A 86 7.44 31.92 -28.67
N ILE A 87 6.93 32.50 -27.59
CA ILE A 87 5.53 32.86 -27.42
C ILE A 87 5.46 34.36 -27.11
N SER A 88 4.60 35.08 -27.83
CA SER A 88 4.31 36.47 -27.56
C SER A 88 2.80 36.69 -27.50
N TYR A 89 2.34 37.39 -26.46
CA TYR A 89 0.99 37.88 -26.33
C TYR A 89 0.99 39.40 -26.14
N ARG A 90 0.09 40.09 -26.82
CA ARG A 90 -0.17 41.53 -26.65
C ARG A 90 -1.67 41.80 -26.62
N GLY A 91 -2.16 42.34 -25.51
CA GLY A 91 -3.55 42.75 -25.32
C GLY A 91 -3.67 44.21 -24.88
N ASN A 92 -4.88 44.76 -25.01
CA ASN A 92 -5.18 46.16 -24.69
C ASN A 92 -5.71 46.34 -23.25
N GLU A 93 -6.11 45.25 -22.59
CA GLU A 93 -6.63 45.25 -21.21
C GLU A 93 -5.65 44.61 -20.24
N VAL A 94 -5.62 45.09 -19.00
CA VAL A 94 -4.82 44.48 -17.93
C VAL A 94 -5.50 43.21 -17.45
N ILE A 95 -4.77 42.10 -17.48
CA ILE A 95 -5.18 40.81 -16.92
C ILE A 95 -4.58 40.71 -15.52
N ASN A 96 -5.46 40.77 -14.52
CA ASN A 96 -5.08 40.58 -13.11
C ASN A 96 -5.15 39.09 -12.73
N VAL A 97 -4.03 38.56 -12.24
CA VAL A 97 -3.88 37.17 -11.81
C VAL A 97 -3.60 37.15 -10.31
N GLU A 98 -4.60 36.77 -9.51
CA GLU A 98 -4.44 36.61 -8.06
C GLU A 98 -4.01 35.18 -7.70
N LYS A 99 -4.59 34.18 -8.38
CA LYS A 99 -4.26 32.75 -8.26
C LYS A 99 -3.69 32.24 -9.56
N ALA A 100 -2.85 31.20 -9.49
CA ALA A 100 -2.21 30.62 -10.66
C ALA A 100 -3.19 30.32 -11.79
N ILE A 101 -2.93 30.87 -12.98
CA ILE A 101 -3.66 30.57 -14.21
C ILE A 101 -2.77 29.84 -15.19
N SER A 102 -3.35 28.91 -15.97
CA SER A 102 -2.65 28.33 -17.13
C SER A 102 -2.57 29.38 -18.22
N LEU A 103 -1.36 29.63 -18.73
CA LEU A 103 -1.15 30.47 -19.89
C LEU A 103 -1.48 29.69 -21.16
N PHE A 104 -0.87 28.50 -21.27
CA PHE A 104 -0.99 27.56 -22.37
C PHE A 104 -0.36 26.21 -21.95
N GLU A 105 -0.41 25.23 -22.83
CA GLU A 105 0.22 23.93 -22.65
C GLU A 105 1.24 23.64 -23.77
N LEU A 106 2.42 23.14 -23.41
CA LEU A 106 3.43 22.68 -24.36
C LEU A 106 3.10 21.24 -24.75
N THR A 107 2.88 20.99 -26.04
CA THR A 107 2.59 19.66 -26.60
C THR A 107 3.91 19.01 -27.00
N THR A 108 4.25 17.90 -26.36
CA THR A 108 5.58 17.29 -26.42
C THR A 108 5.47 15.79 -26.59
N THR A 109 6.26 15.23 -27.50
CA THR A 109 6.34 13.79 -27.78
C THR A 109 7.67 13.23 -27.27
N PRO A 110 7.65 12.26 -26.34
CA PRO A 110 8.89 11.65 -25.83
C PRO A 110 9.56 10.77 -26.88
N LYS A 111 10.90 10.74 -26.87
CA LYS A 111 11.69 9.83 -27.72
C LYS A 111 11.87 8.44 -27.10
N SER A 112 11.86 8.39 -25.78
CA SER A 112 11.97 7.19 -24.95
C SER A 112 11.46 7.51 -23.54
N GLY A 113 11.46 6.53 -22.65
CA GLY A 113 11.32 6.79 -21.21
C GLY A 113 12.50 7.58 -20.64
N PHE A 114 12.22 8.48 -19.68
CA PHE A 114 13.21 9.29 -18.98
C PHE A 114 12.65 9.85 -17.67
N SER A 115 13.54 10.40 -16.83
CA SER A 115 13.17 11.09 -15.59
C SER A 115 14.08 12.32 -15.43
N ALA A 116 13.69 13.46 -15.98
CA ALA A 116 14.53 14.65 -16.10
C ALA A 116 13.74 15.97 -16.12
N ILE A 117 14.40 17.09 -15.83
CA ILE A 117 13.86 18.43 -16.16
C ILE A 117 14.12 18.63 -17.64
N ILE A 118 13.05 18.70 -18.44
CA ILE A 118 13.15 18.75 -19.91
C ILE A 118 12.90 20.13 -20.51
N TYR A 119 12.54 21.11 -19.68
CA TYR A 119 12.29 22.48 -20.13
C TYR A 119 13.24 23.45 -19.45
N GLU A 120 13.56 24.52 -20.16
CA GLU A 120 14.34 25.65 -19.67
C GLU A 120 13.65 26.93 -20.13
N ILE A 121 13.43 27.89 -19.22
CA ILE A 121 12.86 29.19 -19.57
C ILE A 121 14.03 30.17 -19.77
N SER A 122 14.33 30.45 -21.04
CA SER A 122 15.47 31.29 -21.43
C SER A 122 15.15 32.79 -21.45
N ASP A 123 13.89 33.17 -21.63
CA ASP A 123 13.41 34.54 -21.50
C ASP A 123 11.97 34.53 -20.95
N ALA A 124 11.68 35.44 -20.02
CA ALA A 124 10.37 35.56 -19.38
C ALA A 124 10.06 37.02 -19.02
N LYS A 125 9.46 37.73 -19.97
CA LYS A 125 9.07 39.13 -19.84
C LYS A 125 7.56 39.26 -19.87
N PHE A 126 7.02 39.97 -18.91
CA PHE A 126 5.63 40.40 -18.89
C PHE A 126 5.59 41.90 -19.06
N TYR A 127 4.53 42.41 -19.67
CA TYR A 127 4.33 43.84 -19.90
C TYR A 127 3.07 44.26 -19.17
N ASN A 128 3.13 45.37 -18.45
CA ASN A 128 1.96 46.03 -17.91
C ASN A 128 2.00 47.49 -18.38
N GLN A 129 1.23 47.77 -19.44
CA GLN A 129 1.27 49.05 -20.14
C GLN A 129 2.71 49.39 -20.56
N ASN A 130 3.31 50.47 -20.04
CA ASN A 130 4.67 50.90 -20.39
C ASN A 130 5.76 50.26 -19.52
N THR A 131 5.41 49.37 -18.58
CA THR A 131 6.36 48.75 -17.66
C THR A 131 6.66 47.31 -18.08
N THR A 132 7.94 46.94 -18.10
CA THR A 132 8.37 45.55 -18.29
C THR A 132 8.64 44.90 -16.93
N ILE A 133 8.04 43.74 -16.69
CA ILE A 133 8.17 42.91 -15.50
C ILE A 133 8.94 41.65 -15.91
N SER A 134 10.19 41.53 -15.49
CA SER A 134 10.99 40.32 -15.74
C SER A 134 10.84 39.32 -14.59
N ILE A 135 10.54 38.06 -14.91
CA ILE A 135 10.48 37.00 -13.90
C ILE A 135 11.88 36.38 -13.74
N PRO A 136 12.58 36.61 -12.61
CA PRO A 136 13.94 36.11 -12.44
C PRO A 136 13.95 34.58 -12.32
N ALA A 137 15.06 33.93 -12.69
CA ALA A 137 15.21 32.47 -12.65
C ALA A 137 14.82 31.83 -11.31
N LYS A 138 15.14 32.47 -10.18
CA LYS A 138 14.74 32.00 -8.83
C LYS A 138 13.22 31.93 -8.59
N LYS A 139 12.43 32.62 -9.42
CA LYS A 139 10.96 32.62 -9.43
C LYS A 139 10.39 31.78 -10.57
N GLN A 140 11.23 31.11 -11.33
CA GLN A 140 10.84 30.14 -12.35
C GLN A 140 10.95 28.75 -11.75
N LYS A 141 9.82 28.05 -11.61
CA LYS A 141 9.77 26.70 -11.08
C LYS A 141 9.53 25.73 -12.23
N ILE A 142 10.56 25.02 -12.64
CA ILE A 142 10.43 23.97 -13.66
C ILE A 142 10.44 22.64 -12.94
N GLU A 143 9.29 21.97 -12.95
CA GLU A 143 9.15 20.68 -12.30
C GLU A 143 9.63 19.55 -13.23
N LYS A 144 10.16 18.47 -12.64
CA LYS A 144 10.70 17.30 -13.36
C LYS A 144 9.60 16.62 -14.19
N THR A 145 9.93 16.05 -15.34
CA THR A 145 9.03 15.19 -16.13
C THR A 145 9.50 13.74 -16.06
N ILE A 146 8.57 12.81 -15.88
CA ILE A 146 8.80 11.37 -15.81
C ILE A 146 7.99 10.70 -16.91
N ILE A 147 8.67 10.07 -17.86
CA ILE A 147 8.05 9.26 -18.90
C ILE A 147 8.51 7.82 -18.69
N HIS A 148 7.56 6.93 -18.47
CA HIS A 148 7.82 5.51 -18.32
C HIS A 148 8.04 4.91 -19.70
N ALA A 149 9.18 4.21 -19.87
CA ALA A 149 9.50 3.55 -21.13
C ALA A 149 8.45 2.50 -21.47
N LYS A 150 8.12 2.38 -22.76
CA LYS A 150 7.16 1.37 -23.19
C LYS A 150 7.71 -0.05 -22.97
N PRO A 151 7.02 -0.92 -22.22
CA PRO A 151 7.46 -2.30 -22.03
C PRO A 151 7.22 -3.12 -23.30
N PHE A 152 7.86 -4.29 -23.38
CA PHE A 152 7.65 -5.23 -24.48
C PHE A 152 6.17 -5.65 -24.57
N PHE A 153 5.53 -5.94 -23.44
CA PHE A 153 4.09 -6.18 -23.34
C PHE A 153 3.39 -5.09 -22.54
N SER A 154 2.55 -4.30 -23.21
CA SER A 154 1.76 -3.23 -22.60
C SER A 154 0.26 -3.55 -22.52
N SER A 155 -0.19 -4.71 -23.03
CA SER A 155 -1.59 -5.11 -23.03
C SER A 155 -1.98 -5.79 -21.72
N ASP A 156 -3.04 -5.33 -21.06
CA ASP A 156 -3.58 -5.95 -19.84
C ASP A 156 -3.84 -7.43 -19.99
N LYS A 157 -4.35 -7.86 -21.15
CA LYS A 157 -4.70 -9.27 -21.42
C LYS A 157 -3.45 -10.15 -21.40
N ILE A 158 -2.36 -9.66 -21.99
CA ILE A 158 -1.09 -10.37 -22.07
C ILE A 158 -0.41 -10.36 -20.69
N VAL A 159 -0.33 -9.19 -20.06
CA VAL A 159 0.28 -9.05 -18.72
C VAL A 159 -0.42 -9.96 -17.72
N PHE A 160 -1.76 -9.94 -17.67
CA PHE A 160 -2.53 -10.83 -16.81
C PHE A 160 -2.24 -12.31 -17.11
N GLY A 161 -2.21 -12.70 -18.39
CA GLY A 161 -1.86 -14.07 -18.80
C GLY A 161 -0.48 -14.51 -18.31
N ILE A 162 0.53 -13.64 -18.43
CA ILE A 162 1.90 -13.88 -17.93
C ILE A 162 1.88 -14.07 -16.41
N LEU A 163 1.19 -13.20 -15.66
CA LEU A 163 1.10 -13.33 -14.21
C LEU A 163 0.43 -14.65 -13.79
N MET A 164 -0.63 -15.08 -14.49
CA MET A 164 -1.28 -16.36 -14.22
C MET A 164 -0.38 -17.56 -14.51
N VAL A 165 0.42 -17.50 -15.59
CA VAL A 165 1.42 -18.54 -15.90
C VAL A 165 2.49 -18.59 -14.81
N ILE A 166 2.98 -17.44 -14.34
CA ILE A 166 3.94 -17.37 -13.22
C ILE A 166 3.36 -18.02 -11.97
N LEU A 167 2.14 -17.65 -11.57
CA LEU A 167 1.50 -18.23 -10.41
C LEU A 167 1.32 -19.75 -10.55
N GLY A 168 0.83 -20.21 -11.71
CA GLY A 168 0.70 -21.63 -12.02
C GLY A 168 2.03 -22.37 -11.92
N PHE A 169 3.11 -21.80 -12.48
CA PHE A 169 4.46 -22.34 -12.40
C PHE A 169 4.98 -22.44 -10.96
N VAL A 170 4.80 -21.39 -10.15
CA VAL A 170 5.24 -21.37 -8.75
C VAL A 170 4.54 -22.45 -7.94
N PHE A 171 3.22 -22.54 -8.00
CA PHE A 171 2.49 -23.56 -7.22
C PHE A 171 2.71 -24.98 -7.76
N TYR A 172 2.89 -25.14 -9.07
CA TYR A 172 3.24 -26.43 -9.66
C TYR A 172 4.62 -26.93 -9.16
N THR A 173 5.61 -26.03 -9.09
CA THR A 173 6.95 -26.37 -8.62
C THR A 173 7.00 -26.53 -7.11
N GLU A 174 6.29 -25.70 -6.32
CA GLU A 174 6.19 -25.83 -4.86
C GLU A 174 5.59 -27.17 -4.44
N SER A 175 4.51 -27.59 -5.10
CA SER A 175 3.85 -28.87 -4.83
C SER A 175 4.55 -30.08 -5.45
N SER A 176 5.65 -29.87 -6.18
CA SER A 176 6.38 -30.92 -6.87
C SER A 176 7.06 -31.88 -5.89
N LYS A 177 7.00 -33.18 -6.20
CA LYS A 177 7.73 -34.22 -5.45
C LYS A 177 9.23 -34.27 -5.77
N ASN A 178 9.68 -33.55 -6.80
CA ASN A 178 11.08 -33.50 -7.21
C ASN A 178 11.98 -32.97 -6.07
N SER A 179 13.09 -33.65 -5.82
CA SER A 179 14.01 -33.31 -4.72
C SER A 179 14.63 -31.92 -4.85
N GLY A 180 14.87 -31.44 -6.07
CA GLY A 180 15.40 -30.10 -6.34
C GLY A 180 14.43 -29.01 -5.90
N TRP A 181 13.18 -29.07 -6.36
CA TRP A 181 12.16 -28.09 -5.99
C TRP A 181 11.84 -28.12 -4.49
N ARG A 182 11.73 -29.30 -3.89
CA ARG A 182 11.55 -29.43 -2.43
C ARG A 182 12.69 -28.78 -1.65
N LYS A 183 13.94 -28.93 -2.10
CA LYS A 183 15.11 -28.30 -1.45
C LYS A 183 15.09 -26.79 -1.64
N PHE A 184 14.68 -26.30 -2.80
CA PHE A 184 14.56 -24.86 -3.08
C PHE A 184 13.52 -24.19 -2.18
N TYR A 185 12.28 -24.69 -2.18
CA TYR A 185 11.18 -24.10 -1.40
C TYR A 185 11.33 -24.27 0.12
N LYS A 186 12.26 -25.12 0.57
CA LYS A 186 12.68 -25.17 1.98
C LYS A 186 13.36 -23.87 2.43
N PHE A 187 14.07 -23.18 1.53
CA PHE A 187 14.81 -21.95 1.84
C PHE A 187 14.15 -20.71 1.27
N VAL A 188 13.45 -20.84 0.13
CA VAL A 188 12.85 -19.70 -0.57
C VAL A 188 11.32 -19.86 -0.59
N PRO A 189 10.57 -19.07 0.18
CA PRO A 189 9.11 -19.19 0.25
C PRO A 189 8.43 -18.92 -1.09
N ALA A 190 7.36 -19.66 -1.40
CA ALA A 190 6.60 -19.47 -2.65
C ALA A 190 6.07 -18.05 -2.82
N LEU A 191 5.60 -17.42 -1.74
CA LEU A 191 5.14 -16.04 -1.74
C LEU A 191 6.21 -15.06 -2.23
N LEU A 192 7.49 -15.25 -1.84
CA LEU A 192 8.60 -14.42 -2.29
C LEU A 192 8.78 -14.53 -3.81
N ILE A 193 8.66 -15.74 -4.37
CA ILE A 193 8.79 -15.98 -5.81
C ILE A 193 7.63 -15.35 -6.59
N CYS A 194 6.40 -15.39 -6.04
CA CYS A 194 5.25 -14.72 -6.62
C CYS A 194 5.44 -13.20 -6.75
N TYR A 195 6.25 -12.59 -5.88
CA TYR A 195 6.66 -11.18 -6.02
C TYR A 195 7.86 -11.01 -6.96
N LEU A 196 8.88 -11.86 -6.80
CA LEU A 196 10.18 -11.72 -7.46
C LEU A 196 10.09 -11.94 -8.98
N LEU A 197 9.36 -12.95 -9.45
CA LEU A 197 9.29 -13.22 -10.90
C LEU A 197 8.64 -12.06 -11.68
N PRO A 198 7.48 -11.51 -11.28
CA PRO A 198 6.94 -10.30 -11.91
C PRO A 198 7.87 -9.09 -11.79
N ALA A 199 8.57 -8.93 -10.65
CA ALA A 199 9.52 -7.84 -10.46
C ALA A 199 10.73 -7.94 -11.41
N ILE A 200 11.25 -9.16 -11.65
CA ILE A 200 12.30 -9.41 -12.64
C ILE A 200 11.80 -9.04 -14.03
N LEU A 201 10.61 -9.51 -14.42
CA LEU A 201 10.05 -9.15 -15.74
C LEU A 201 9.82 -7.65 -15.89
N SER A 202 9.40 -6.96 -14.82
CA SER A 202 9.24 -5.51 -14.82
C SER A 202 10.58 -4.79 -14.97
N SER A 203 11.60 -5.23 -14.22
CA SER A 203 12.96 -4.68 -14.27
C SER A 203 13.64 -4.90 -15.63
N LEU A 204 13.31 -5.99 -16.32
CA LEU A 204 13.77 -6.27 -17.69
C LEU A 204 12.96 -5.52 -18.77
N GLY A 205 11.97 -4.70 -18.39
CA GLY A 205 11.11 -3.97 -19.32
C GLY A 205 10.15 -4.87 -20.11
N ILE A 206 9.90 -6.11 -19.67
CA ILE A 206 9.01 -7.06 -20.35
C ILE A 206 7.54 -6.74 -20.08
N ILE A 207 7.21 -6.38 -18.84
CA ILE A 207 5.89 -5.93 -18.38
C ILE A 207 6.04 -4.63 -17.58
N SER A 208 4.95 -3.91 -17.32
CA SER A 208 5.00 -2.70 -16.48
C SER A 208 3.68 -2.45 -15.77
N ASP A 209 3.74 -2.10 -14.49
CA ASP A 209 2.59 -1.65 -13.70
C ASP A 209 2.06 -0.28 -14.13
N LYS A 210 2.87 0.52 -14.84
CA LYS A 210 2.48 1.83 -15.36
C LYS A 210 1.61 1.70 -16.61
N TYR A 211 1.81 0.61 -17.37
CA TYR A 211 1.04 0.33 -18.57
C TYR A 211 -0.16 -0.56 -18.33
N SER A 212 -0.13 -1.41 -17.31
CA SER A 212 -1.21 -2.35 -17.02
C SER A 212 -2.08 -1.98 -15.82
N GLU A 213 -3.39 -2.11 -15.99
CA GLU A 213 -4.41 -1.93 -14.95
C GLU A 213 -4.65 -3.20 -14.10
N THR A 214 -3.86 -4.26 -14.30
CA THR A 214 -4.04 -5.54 -13.59
C THR A 214 -4.03 -5.37 -12.06
N TYR A 215 -3.18 -4.47 -11.55
CA TYR A 215 -3.15 -4.14 -10.13
C TYR A 215 -4.46 -3.53 -9.64
N MET A 216 -5.07 -2.63 -10.43
CA MET A 216 -6.33 -1.98 -10.07
C MET A 216 -7.48 -2.99 -9.99
N ILE A 217 -7.50 -3.97 -10.90
CA ILE A 217 -8.45 -5.09 -10.82
C ILE A 217 -8.20 -5.90 -9.55
N ALA A 218 -6.94 -6.27 -9.30
CA ALA A 218 -6.61 -7.10 -8.15
C ALA A 218 -6.92 -6.41 -6.81
N SER A 219 -6.56 -5.14 -6.64
CA SER A 219 -6.73 -4.47 -5.34
C SER A 219 -8.16 -3.98 -5.09
N ARG A 220 -8.92 -3.63 -6.13
CA ARG A 220 -10.30 -3.12 -5.98
C ARG A 220 -11.38 -4.19 -6.06
N PHE A 221 -11.12 -5.30 -6.74
CA PHE A 221 -12.12 -6.37 -6.90
C PHE A 221 -11.71 -7.63 -6.15
N LEU A 222 -10.50 -8.12 -6.40
CA LEU A 222 -10.06 -9.43 -5.89
C LEU A 222 -9.71 -9.38 -4.41
N LEU A 223 -9.09 -8.32 -3.91
CA LEU A 223 -8.79 -8.16 -2.48
C LEU A 223 -10.05 -8.15 -1.59
N PRO A 224 -11.06 -7.28 -1.81
CA PRO A 224 -12.27 -7.31 -0.98
C PRO A 224 -13.05 -8.62 -1.16
N ALA A 225 -13.07 -9.21 -2.36
CA ALA A 225 -13.63 -10.54 -2.59
C ALA A 225 -12.92 -11.62 -1.75
N ALA A 226 -11.58 -11.59 -1.71
CA ALA A 226 -10.78 -12.51 -0.92
C ALA A 226 -11.11 -12.40 0.56
N LEU A 227 -11.20 -11.17 1.09
CA LEU A 227 -11.57 -10.94 2.49
C LEU A 227 -12.96 -11.48 2.82
N ILE A 228 -13.96 -11.26 1.96
CA ILE A 228 -15.31 -11.83 2.14
C ILE A 228 -15.23 -13.35 2.21
N LEU A 229 -14.56 -13.99 1.24
CA LEU A 229 -14.48 -15.45 1.17
C LEU A 229 -13.66 -16.08 2.30
N MET A 230 -12.59 -15.42 2.73
CA MET A 230 -11.75 -15.89 3.84
C MET A 230 -12.45 -15.69 5.19
N THR A 231 -13.27 -14.64 5.34
CA THR A 231 -14.03 -14.39 6.57
C THR A 231 -15.35 -15.16 6.63
N LEU A 232 -15.85 -15.65 5.49
CA LEU A 232 -17.02 -16.52 5.41
C LEU A 232 -16.87 -17.82 6.22
N SER A 233 -15.64 -18.32 6.35
CA SER A 233 -15.33 -19.52 7.12
C SER A 233 -15.16 -19.28 8.62
N ILE A 234 -15.28 -18.03 9.10
CA ILE A 234 -15.11 -17.72 10.51
C ILE A 234 -16.23 -18.34 11.33
N ASP A 235 -15.84 -19.13 12.33
CA ASP A 235 -16.72 -19.57 13.40
C ASP A 235 -16.30 -18.90 14.72
N LEU A 236 -16.90 -17.74 15.00
CA LEU A 236 -16.60 -16.97 16.21
C LEU A 236 -16.92 -17.79 17.47
N LYS A 237 -17.97 -18.62 17.46
CA LYS A 237 -18.30 -19.48 18.59
C LYS A 237 -17.20 -20.51 18.85
N SER A 238 -16.69 -21.15 17.80
CA SER A 238 -15.55 -22.07 17.90
C SER A 238 -14.28 -21.38 18.39
N ILE A 239 -14.02 -20.14 17.96
CA ILE A 239 -12.88 -19.33 18.44
C ILE A 239 -13.01 -19.04 19.94
N PHE A 240 -14.18 -18.61 20.42
CA PHE A 240 -14.40 -18.39 21.85
C PHE A 240 -14.31 -19.69 22.67
N ASN A 241 -14.74 -20.81 22.08
CA ASN A 241 -14.63 -22.14 22.69
C ASN A 241 -13.19 -22.67 22.80
N LEU A 242 -12.20 -22.05 22.14
CA LEU A 242 -10.77 -22.36 22.36
C LEU A 242 -10.34 -22.04 23.80
N GLY A 243 -11.11 -21.22 24.51
CA GLY A 243 -10.90 -20.84 25.89
C GLY A 243 -10.08 -19.55 26.04
N PRO A 244 -10.15 -18.92 27.23
CA PRO A 244 -9.61 -17.58 27.46
C PRO A 244 -8.10 -17.51 27.27
N LYS A 245 -7.35 -18.58 27.57
CA LYS A 245 -5.89 -18.59 27.38
C LYS A 245 -5.48 -18.43 25.92
N ALA A 246 -6.19 -19.06 24.98
CA ALA A 246 -5.93 -18.92 23.56
C ALA A 246 -6.13 -17.47 23.09
N LEU A 247 -7.27 -16.88 23.47
CA LEU A 247 -7.62 -15.51 23.09
C LEU A 247 -6.69 -14.48 23.72
N ILE A 248 -6.36 -14.61 25.01
CA ILE A 248 -5.43 -13.71 25.68
C ILE A 248 -4.06 -13.77 24.99
N MET A 249 -3.57 -14.97 24.63
CA MET A 249 -2.28 -15.09 23.93
C MET A 249 -2.33 -14.47 22.53
N PHE A 250 -3.41 -14.68 21.77
CA PHE A 250 -3.59 -14.03 20.46
C PHE A 250 -3.63 -12.50 20.58
N PHE A 251 -4.45 -11.94 21.46
CA PHE A 251 -4.52 -10.48 21.64
C PHE A 251 -3.24 -9.91 22.25
N THR A 252 -2.53 -10.66 23.09
CA THR A 252 -1.19 -10.27 23.55
C THR A 252 -0.24 -10.15 22.37
N GLY A 253 -0.30 -11.08 21.40
CA GLY A 253 0.45 -10.98 20.16
C GLY A 253 0.09 -9.71 19.38
N THR A 254 -1.20 -9.47 19.16
CA THR A 254 -1.68 -8.24 18.51
C THR A 254 -1.15 -6.97 19.21
N VAL A 255 -1.27 -6.89 20.54
CA VAL A 255 -0.76 -5.75 21.33
C VAL A 255 0.76 -5.65 21.22
N GLY A 256 1.47 -6.78 21.25
CA GLY A 256 2.92 -6.84 21.07
C GLY A 256 3.38 -6.25 19.76
N ILE A 257 2.65 -6.51 18.66
CA ILE A 257 2.90 -5.85 17.37
C ILE A 257 2.56 -4.35 17.44
N ILE A 258 1.41 -3.99 18.00
CA ILE A 258 0.96 -2.58 18.08
C ILE A 258 1.97 -1.69 18.82
N ILE A 259 2.47 -2.14 19.97
CA ILE A 259 3.42 -1.39 20.78
C ILE A 259 4.87 -1.57 20.30
N GLY A 260 5.19 -2.76 19.77
CA GLY A 260 6.55 -3.10 19.35
C GLY A 260 7.04 -2.26 18.18
N GLY A 261 6.15 -1.87 17.26
CA GLY A 261 6.52 -1.05 16.08
C GLY A 261 7.04 0.33 16.46
N PRO A 262 6.27 1.14 17.20
CA PRO A 262 6.72 2.43 17.72
C PRO A 262 7.99 2.31 18.58
N LEU A 263 8.08 1.29 19.44
CA LEU A 263 9.28 1.06 20.26
C LEU A 263 10.51 0.70 19.42
N ALA A 264 10.34 -0.09 18.36
CA ALA A 264 11.42 -0.39 17.43
C ALA A 264 11.88 0.86 16.68
N ILE A 265 10.95 1.72 16.24
CA ILE A 265 11.28 3.02 15.63
C ILE A 265 12.07 3.88 16.61
N LEU A 266 11.59 4.06 17.85
CA LEU A 266 12.27 4.87 18.86
C LEU A 266 13.66 4.35 19.21
N LEU A 267 13.83 3.02 19.29
CA LEU A 267 15.13 2.43 19.59
C LEU A 267 16.10 2.62 18.43
N ILE A 268 15.67 2.36 17.20
CA ILE A 268 16.52 2.46 16.02
C ILE A 268 16.83 3.92 15.68
N SER A 269 15.90 4.86 15.93
CA SER A 269 16.12 6.28 15.65
C SER A 269 17.24 6.90 16.48
N VAL A 270 17.57 6.32 17.63
CA VAL A 270 18.72 6.73 18.45
C VAL A 270 20.06 6.46 17.74
N PHE A 271 20.14 5.39 16.95
CA PHE A 271 21.39 4.93 16.33
C PHE A 271 21.45 5.21 14.81
N SER A 272 20.32 5.13 14.13
CA SER A 272 20.18 5.29 12.68
C SER A 272 18.82 5.94 12.35
N PRO A 273 18.65 7.24 12.64
CA PRO A 273 17.40 7.96 12.38
C PRO A 273 17.01 7.97 10.89
N GLU A 274 17.98 7.90 9.98
CA GLU A 274 17.77 7.78 8.54
C GLU A 274 17.09 6.45 8.14
N THR A 275 17.29 5.37 8.89
CA THR A 275 16.66 4.06 8.61
C THR A 275 15.16 4.08 8.86
N VAL A 276 14.69 4.92 9.79
CA VAL A 276 13.28 4.98 10.24
C VAL A 276 12.61 6.34 9.99
N GLY A 277 13.27 7.23 9.24
CA GLY A 277 12.77 8.56 8.90
C GLY A 277 12.04 8.63 7.56
N GLY A 278 12.15 9.80 6.91
CA GLY A 278 11.57 10.08 5.61
C GLY A 278 10.21 10.78 5.67
N ALA A 279 9.82 11.36 4.55
CA ALA A 279 8.63 12.19 4.42
C ALA A 279 7.71 11.72 3.27
N GLY A 280 6.47 12.20 3.30
CA GLY A 280 5.49 11.92 2.24
C GLY A 280 5.19 10.41 2.08
N PRO A 281 4.95 9.93 0.85
CA PRO A 281 4.73 8.50 0.55
C PRO A 281 5.92 7.58 0.86
N GLU A 282 7.12 8.14 0.99
CA GLU A 282 8.37 7.42 1.24
C GLU A 282 8.68 7.24 2.73
N ALA A 283 7.90 7.87 3.61
CA ALA A 283 8.10 7.80 5.05
C ALA A 283 8.07 6.34 5.53
N VAL A 284 9.10 5.92 6.27
CA VAL A 284 9.29 4.50 6.63
C VAL A 284 8.12 3.97 7.44
N TRP A 285 7.51 4.77 8.33
CA TRP A 285 6.33 4.38 9.10
C TRP A 285 5.14 3.96 8.20
N ARG A 286 5.00 4.53 6.99
CA ARG A 286 3.97 4.11 6.02
C ARG A 286 4.28 2.72 5.47
N GLY A 287 5.54 2.40 5.22
CA GLY A 287 5.94 1.04 4.82
C GLY A 287 5.79 0.04 5.96
N LEU A 288 6.19 0.41 7.18
CA LEU A 288 5.99 -0.39 8.39
C LEU A 288 4.50 -0.63 8.71
N SER A 289 3.59 0.24 8.26
CA SER A 289 2.15 -0.01 8.33
C SER A 289 1.72 -1.29 7.62
N THR A 290 2.40 -1.64 6.52
CA THR A 290 2.15 -2.87 5.76
C THR A 290 2.60 -4.09 6.55
N LEU A 291 3.75 -4.00 7.24
CA LEU A 291 4.23 -5.03 8.16
C LEU A 291 3.26 -5.23 9.32
N ALA A 292 2.76 -4.16 9.93
CA ALA A 292 1.75 -4.26 10.98
C ALA A 292 0.47 -4.95 10.46
N GLY A 293 0.04 -4.64 9.23
CA GLY A 293 -1.06 -5.34 8.58
C GLY A 293 -0.81 -6.84 8.44
N SER A 294 0.37 -7.21 7.94
CA SER A 294 0.78 -8.61 7.78
C SER A 294 0.87 -9.34 9.12
N TRP A 295 1.50 -8.72 10.12
CA TRP A 295 1.79 -9.36 11.39
C TRP A 295 0.64 -9.34 12.40
N ILE A 296 -0.48 -8.70 12.09
CA ILE A 296 -1.70 -8.81 12.90
C ILE A 296 -2.77 -9.62 12.17
N GLY A 297 -2.90 -9.45 10.85
CA GLY A 297 -3.98 -10.05 10.05
C GLY A 297 -3.55 -10.72 8.76
N GLY A 298 -2.27 -10.88 8.46
CA GLY A 298 -1.78 -11.56 7.26
C GLY A 298 -1.83 -10.74 5.96
N GLY A 299 -1.49 -11.39 4.85
CA GLY A 299 -1.24 -10.73 3.56
C GLY A 299 -2.39 -9.91 2.98
N ALA A 300 -3.64 -10.27 3.29
CA ALA A 300 -4.79 -9.46 2.88
C ALA A 300 -4.83 -8.09 3.60
N ASN A 301 -4.57 -8.07 4.91
CA ASN A 301 -4.48 -6.84 5.68
C ASN A 301 -3.20 -6.07 5.36
N GLN A 302 -2.07 -6.73 5.07
CA GLN A 302 -0.86 -6.09 4.53
C GLN A 302 -1.17 -5.27 3.27
N ALA A 303 -1.84 -5.88 2.29
CA ALA A 303 -2.23 -5.21 1.06
C ALA A 303 -3.24 -4.07 1.32
N ALA A 304 -4.15 -4.25 2.28
CA ALA A 304 -5.07 -3.19 2.68
C ALA A 304 -4.33 -1.97 3.27
N MET A 305 -3.35 -2.20 4.14
CA MET A 305 -2.54 -1.14 4.73
C MET A 305 -1.70 -0.41 3.68
N TYR A 306 -1.13 -1.13 2.72
CA TYR A 306 -0.42 -0.55 1.57
C TYR A 306 -1.31 0.42 0.79
N GLU A 307 -2.57 0.05 0.57
CA GLU A 307 -3.54 0.87 -0.16
C GLU A 307 -4.13 2.03 0.66
N ILE A 308 -4.23 1.90 1.98
CA ILE A 308 -4.69 2.99 2.85
C ILE A 308 -3.60 4.07 2.98
N TYR A 309 -2.35 3.65 3.23
CA TYR A 309 -1.26 4.58 3.53
C TYR A 309 -0.42 4.97 2.31
N LYS A 310 -0.68 4.37 1.13
CA LYS A 310 -0.04 4.70 -0.15
C LYS A 310 1.48 4.78 -0.04
N TYR A 311 2.07 3.76 0.59
CA TYR A 311 3.53 3.65 0.63
C TYR A 311 4.09 3.53 -0.78
N SER A 312 5.33 3.99 -0.96
CA SER A 312 6.00 3.92 -2.25
C SER A 312 6.05 2.51 -2.82
N PRO A 313 5.55 2.28 -4.06
CA PRO A 313 5.65 0.98 -4.70
C PRO A 313 7.09 0.50 -4.85
N ASP A 314 7.99 1.42 -5.19
CA ASP A 314 9.41 1.18 -5.39
C ASP A 314 10.11 0.64 -4.12
N LYS A 315 9.65 1.07 -2.94
CA LYS A 315 10.20 0.62 -1.65
C LYS A 315 9.38 -0.49 -0.99
N TYR A 316 8.20 -0.80 -1.50
CA TYR A 316 7.33 -1.80 -0.89
C TYR A 316 7.95 -3.20 -0.92
N GLY A 317 8.76 -3.50 -1.93
CA GLY A 317 9.52 -4.75 -2.01
C GLY A 317 10.43 -5.01 -0.80
N ALA A 318 11.04 -3.96 -0.25
CA ALA A 318 11.85 -4.08 0.96
C ALA A 318 10.98 -4.48 2.18
N MET A 319 9.77 -3.94 2.29
CA MET A 319 8.83 -4.31 3.36
C MET A 319 8.39 -5.78 3.22
N VAL A 320 8.08 -6.22 2.00
CA VAL A 320 7.76 -7.63 1.73
C VAL A 320 8.93 -8.55 2.11
N LEU A 321 10.17 -8.15 1.81
CA LEU A 321 11.35 -8.91 2.20
C LEU A 321 11.48 -9.02 3.72
N VAL A 322 11.33 -7.90 4.45
CA VAL A 322 11.38 -7.87 5.91
C VAL A 322 10.31 -8.79 6.50
N ASP A 323 9.07 -8.71 5.99
CA ASP A 323 7.96 -9.56 6.41
C ASP A 323 8.34 -11.04 6.31
N ILE A 324 8.74 -11.48 5.12
CA ILE A 324 9.05 -12.88 4.84
C ILE A 324 10.23 -13.38 5.66
N VAL A 325 11.31 -12.60 5.76
CA VAL A 325 12.52 -13.00 6.49
C VAL A 325 12.24 -13.09 7.99
N VAL A 326 11.68 -12.04 8.58
CA VAL A 326 11.45 -11.97 10.03
C VAL A 326 10.40 -12.98 10.47
N ALA A 327 9.28 -13.11 9.74
CA ALA A 327 8.23 -14.07 10.07
C ALA A 327 8.72 -15.53 10.01
N ASN A 328 9.56 -15.88 9.02
CA ASN A 328 10.10 -17.23 8.90
C ASN A 328 11.18 -17.52 9.95
N LEU A 329 12.04 -16.55 10.29
CA LEU A 329 12.98 -16.69 11.39
C LEU A 329 12.24 -16.93 12.72
N TRP A 330 11.17 -16.18 12.96
CA TRP A 330 10.34 -16.38 14.14
C TRP A 330 9.64 -17.74 14.14
N MET A 331 9.07 -18.16 13.01
CA MET A 331 8.49 -19.50 12.86
C MET A 331 9.51 -20.60 13.18
N ALA A 332 10.75 -20.48 12.68
CA ALA A 332 11.81 -21.43 12.97
C ALA A 332 12.11 -21.51 14.48
N ILE A 333 12.16 -20.36 15.17
CA ILE A 333 12.32 -20.30 16.63
C ILE A 333 11.17 -21.01 17.35
N LEU A 334 9.92 -20.76 16.92
CA LEU A 334 8.74 -21.42 17.49
C LEU A 334 8.82 -22.94 17.30
N LEU A 335 9.11 -23.43 16.10
CA LEU A 335 9.24 -24.85 15.78
C LEU A 335 10.34 -25.54 16.59
N LEU A 336 11.49 -24.87 16.78
CA LEU A 336 12.54 -25.36 17.68
C LEU A 336 12.06 -25.44 19.14
N GLY A 337 11.23 -24.48 19.56
CA GLY A 337 10.55 -24.47 20.86
C GLY A 337 9.60 -25.65 21.05
N ILE A 338 8.90 -26.09 19.99
CA ILE A 338 7.95 -27.22 20.05
C ILE A 338 8.64 -28.50 20.51
N GLY A 339 9.86 -28.77 20.03
CA GLY A 339 10.68 -29.91 20.48
C GLY A 339 11.01 -29.88 21.99
N LYS A 340 10.84 -28.73 22.65
CA LYS A 340 11.10 -28.51 24.08
C LYS A 340 9.84 -28.18 24.88
N THR A 341 8.65 -28.41 24.32
CA THR A 341 7.34 -28.05 24.92
C THR A 341 7.23 -28.44 26.39
N LYS A 342 7.54 -29.69 26.77
CA LYS A 342 7.47 -30.15 28.18
C LYS A 342 8.32 -29.31 29.14
N LYS A 343 9.51 -28.87 28.71
CA LYS A 343 10.41 -28.03 29.54
C LYS A 343 9.85 -26.61 29.66
N ILE A 344 9.35 -26.06 28.56
CA ILE A 344 8.78 -24.71 28.52
C ILE A 344 7.48 -24.66 29.35
N ASP A 345 6.59 -25.64 29.18
CA ASP A 345 5.35 -25.72 29.94
C ASP A 345 5.59 -25.90 31.44
N LYS A 346 6.61 -26.69 31.82
CA LYS A 346 7.03 -26.81 33.24
C LYS A 346 7.51 -25.46 33.78
N TRP A 347 8.24 -24.68 32.98
CA TRP A 347 8.68 -23.34 33.36
C TRP A 347 7.51 -22.35 33.48
N PHE A 348 6.52 -22.44 32.58
CA PHE A 348 5.27 -21.68 32.66
C PHE A 348 4.30 -22.16 33.74
N LYS A 349 4.53 -23.35 34.32
CA LYS A 349 3.58 -24.04 35.22
C LYS A 349 2.21 -24.22 34.54
N ALA A 350 2.22 -24.53 33.24
CA ALA A 350 1.04 -24.58 32.41
C ALA A 350 0.16 -25.82 32.71
N ASP A 351 -1.15 -25.63 32.56
CA ASP A 351 -2.12 -26.72 32.55
C ASP A 351 -2.46 -27.08 31.09
N ASN A 352 -2.10 -28.29 30.69
CA ASN A 352 -2.23 -28.80 29.33
C ASN A 352 -3.58 -29.50 29.07
N SER A 353 -4.44 -29.65 30.09
CA SER A 353 -5.76 -30.29 29.95
C SER A 353 -6.67 -29.55 28.94
N ALA A 354 -6.49 -28.24 28.80
CA ALA A 354 -7.19 -27.41 27.81
C ALA A 354 -6.85 -27.78 26.35
N ILE A 355 -5.64 -28.28 26.08
CA ILE A 355 -5.23 -28.70 24.74
C ILE A 355 -5.90 -30.01 24.35
N GLU A 356 -6.03 -30.96 25.29
CA GLU A 356 -6.65 -32.25 24.99
C GLU A 356 -8.15 -32.12 24.69
N ARG A 357 -8.88 -31.27 25.42
CA ARG A 357 -10.29 -30.94 25.07
C ARG A 357 -10.43 -30.26 23.71
N LEU A 358 -9.39 -29.55 23.27
CA LEU A 358 -9.35 -28.89 21.97
C LEU A 358 -9.12 -29.89 20.83
N LYS A 359 -8.31 -30.93 21.05
CA LYS A 359 -8.06 -31.97 20.04
C LYS A 359 -9.34 -32.73 19.64
N GLU A 360 -10.27 -32.94 20.57
CA GLU A 360 -11.51 -33.68 20.33
C GLU A 360 -12.60 -32.84 19.62
N ASN A 361 -12.71 -31.54 19.89
CA ASN A 361 -13.82 -30.73 19.39
C ASN A 361 -13.64 -30.19 17.95
N VAL A 362 -12.41 -29.87 17.53
CA VAL A 362 -12.17 -29.08 16.29
C VAL A 362 -11.93 -29.95 15.05
N SER A 363 -11.65 -31.25 15.20
CA SER A 363 -11.44 -32.18 14.07
C SER A 363 -12.73 -32.51 13.32
N SER A 364 -13.90 -32.40 13.96
CA SER A 364 -15.18 -32.88 13.43
C SER A 364 -15.84 -31.96 12.39
N PHE A 365 -15.63 -30.64 12.45
CA PHE A 365 -16.36 -29.70 11.59
C PHE A 365 -15.76 -29.58 10.18
N ALA A 366 -14.43 -29.45 10.08
CA ALA A 366 -13.75 -29.25 8.80
C ALA A 366 -13.85 -30.47 7.88
N GLU A 367 -13.71 -31.69 8.43
CA GLU A 367 -13.90 -32.92 7.67
C GLU A 367 -15.38 -33.16 7.29
N LYS A 368 -16.33 -32.73 8.13
CA LYS A 368 -17.76 -32.93 7.89
C LYS A 368 -18.33 -32.13 6.71
N ILE A 369 -17.79 -30.94 6.44
CA ILE A 369 -18.31 -30.06 5.38
C ILE A 369 -17.57 -30.19 4.05
N LYS A 370 -16.36 -30.78 4.06
CA LYS A 370 -15.49 -30.88 2.89
C LYS A 370 -16.16 -31.66 1.77
N ARG A 371 -16.23 -31.07 0.58
CA ARG A 371 -16.77 -31.71 -0.62
C ARG A 371 -16.04 -31.25 -1.88
N ASN A 372 -16.18 -32.02 -2.96
CA ASN A 372 -15.75 -31.56 -4.29
C ASN A 372 -16.71 -30.47 -4.78
N PRO A 373 -16.21 -29.28 -5.16
CA PRO A 373 -17.07 -28.18 -5.60
C PRO A 373 -17.72 -28.50 -6.95
N THR A 374 -19.02 -28.28 -7.04
CA THR A 374 -19.75 -28.25 -8.31
C THR A 374 -19.56 -26.90 -9.00
N LEU A 375 -19.90 -26.80 -10.30
CA LEU A 375 -19.95 -25.50 -10.98
C LEU A 375 -20.89 -24.53 -10.26
N THR A 376 -22.02 -25.03 -9.75
CA THR A 376 -22.97 -24.24 -8.96
C THR A 376 -22.32 -23.71 -7.67
N ASP A 377 -21.55 -24.53 -6.95
CA ASP A 377 -20.82 -24.07 -5.77
C ASP A 377 -19.87 -22.92 -6.11
N LEU A 378 -19.10 -23.08 -7.19
CA LEU A 378 -18.16 -22.04 -7.63
C LEU A 378 -18.90 -20.76 -8.04
N MET A 379 -20.01 -20.86 -8.77
CA MET A 379 -20.81 -19.70 -9.16
C MET A 379 -21.41 -18.99 -7.94
N ILE A 380 -21.87 -19.73 -6.93
CA ILE A 380 -22.40 -19.12 -5.70
C ILE A 380 -21.29 -18.48 -4.86
N ILE A 381 -20.12 -19.12 -4.77
CA ILE A 381 -18.93 -18.52 -4.12
C ILE A 381 -18.58 -17.19 -4.79
N LEU A 382 -18.53 -17.14 -6.13
CA LEU A 382 -18.26 -15.91 -6.88
C LEU A 382 -19.38 -14.87 -6.72
N ALA A 383 -20.65 -15.29 -6.67
CA ALA A 383 -21.78 -14.40 -6.44
C ALA A 383 -21.74 -13.77 -5.03
N ILE A 384 -21.41 -14.56 -4.00
CA ILE A 384 -21.20 -14.07 -2.64
C ILE A 384 -20.07 -13.05 -2.62
N ALA A 385 -18.93 -13.40 -3.24
CA ALA A 385 -17.75 -12.56 -3.27
C ALA A 385 -18.04 -11.23 -3.97
N PHE A 386 -18.42 -11.24 -5.25
CA PHE A 386 -18.56 -10.02 -6.03
C PHE A 386 -19.85 -9.24 -5.75
N GLY A 387 -20.90 -9.92 -5.28
CA GLY A 387 -22.08 -9.26 -4.72
C GLY A 387 -21.71 -8.46 -3.47
N GLY A 388 -20.95 -9.05 -2.55
CA GLY A 388 -20.42 -8.36 -1.38
C GLY A 388 -19.44 -7.23 -1.73
N VAL A 389 -18.58 -7.42 -2.73
CA VAL A 389 -17.69 -6.35 -3.25
C VAL A 389 -18.51 -5.15 -3.74
N SER A 390 -19.60 -5.40 -4.48
CA SER A 390 -20.47 -4.34 -4.99
C SER A 390 -21.09 -3.53 -3.84
N ILE A 391 -21.60 -4.21 -2.81
CA ILE A 391 -22.11 -3.58 -1.59
C ILE A 391 -21.02 -2.78 -0.88
N ALA A 392 -19.81 -3.33 -0.78
CA ALA A 392 -18.67 -2.69 -0.14
C ALA A 392 -18.26 -1.39 -0.84
N HIS A 393 -18.15 -1.37 -2.18
CA HIS A 393 -17.84 -0.16 -2.94
C HIS A 393 -18.93 0.90 -2.81
N TYR A 394 -20.20 0.49 -2.94
CA TYR A 394 -21.32 1.40 -2.79
C TYR A 394 -21.32 2.05 -1.40
N GLY A 395 -21.23 1.25 -0.33
CA GLY A 395 -21.19 1.78 1.03
C GLY A 395 -19.95 2.62 1.29
N ALA A 396 -18.78 2.22 0.77
CA ALA A 396 -17.54 2.96 0.95
C ALA A 396 -17.57 4.36 0.34
N SER A 397 -18.10 4.52 -0.88
CA SER A 397 -18.26 5.85 -1.49
C SER A 397 -19.15 6.74 -0.63
N ASN A 398 -20.35 6.24 -0.26
CA ASN A 398 -21.32 7.02 0.51
C ASN A 398 -20.78 7.43 1.89
N ILE A 399 -20.09 6.53 2.60
CA ILE A 399 -19.51 6.84 3.91
C ILE A 399 -18.36 7.85 3.76
N THR A 400 -17.47 7.66 2.79
CA THR A 400 -16.37 8.59 2.55
C THR A 400 -16.87 9.98 2.18
N ASP A 401 -17.84 10.09 1.27
CA ASP A 401 -18.40 11.38 0.85
C ASP A 401 -19.09 12.08 2.02
N PHE A 402 -19.85 11.34 2.83
CA PHE A 402 -20.46 11.87 4.06
C PHE A 402 -19.40 12.38 5.04
N LEU A 403 -18.38 11.58 5.36
CA LEU A 403 -17.39 11.94 6.37
C LEU A 403 -16.52 13.11 5.91
N THR A 404 -16.06 13.07 4.66
CA THR A 404 -15.22 14.13 4.09
C THR A 404 -15.99 15.42 3.81
N SER A 405 -17.31 15.40 3.69
CA SER A 405 -18.10 16.64 3.56
C SER A 405 -18.39 17.30 4.91
N ASN A 406 -18.62 16.49 5.96
CA ASN A 406 -19.15 16.97 7.24
C ASN A 406 -18.10 17.17 8.35
N PHE A 407 -16.92 16.53 8.26
CA PHE A 407 -15.93 16.56 9.35
C PHE A 407 -14.57 17.05 8.87
N ASP A 408 -14.15 18.23 9.33
CA ASP A 408 -12.86 18.82 8.97
C ASP A 408 -11.67 17.98 9.46
N ALA A 409 -11.80 17.29 10.60
CA ALA A 409 -10.79 16.36 11.12
C ALA A 409 -10.54 15.16 10.19
N VAL A 410 -11.49 14.82 9.31
CA VAL A 410 -11.34 13.77 8.30
C VAL A 410 -10.78 14.35 6.99
N LYS A 411 -11.07 15.61 6.67
CA LYS A 411 -10.54 16.33 5.50
C LYS A 411 -9.04 16.60 5.62
N ASP A 412 -8.55 16.81 6.84
CA ASP A 412 -7.14 16.98 7.11
C ASP A 412 -6.38 15.69 6.78
N LYS A 413 -5.66 15.69 5.64
CA LYS A 413 -4.91 14.55 5.13
C LYS A 413 -3.73 14.14 6.01
N ASP A 414 -3.26 15.05 6.85
CA ASP A 414 -2.16 14.80 7.78
C ASP A 414 -2.67 14.51 9.20
N GLY A 415 -3.96 14.70 9.45
CA GLY A 415 -4.64 14.39 10.70
C GLY A 415 -4.67 12.90 11.02
N GLY A 416 -4.76 12.57 12.31
CA GLY A 416 -4.85 11.18 12.78
C GLY A 416 -6.13 10.45 12.35
N LEU A 417 -7.16 11.19 11.93
CA LEU A 417 -8.44 10.65 11.44
C LEU A 417 -8.56 10.65 9.91
N SER A 418 -7.51 11.05 9.19
CA SER A 418 -7.46 11.06 7.71
C SER A 418 -7.82 9.72 7.08
N PHE A 419 -7.49 8.60 7.73
CA PHE A 419 -7.80 7.26 7.23
C PHE A 419 -9.32 7.02 7.10
N LEU A 420 -10.16 7.71 7.89
CA LEU A 420 -11.63 7.64 7.78
C LEU A 420 -12.14 8.29 6.48
N GLY A 421 -11.33 9.14 5.84
CA GLY A 421 -11.60 9.70 4.52
C GLY A 421 -11.21 8.76 3.37
N SER A 422 -10.66 7.58 3.67
CA SER A 422 -10.28 6.60 2.64
C SER A 422 -11.46 5.70 2.27
N SER A 423 -11.92 5.80 1.01
CA SER A 423 -12.89 4.85 0.46
C SER A 423 -12.36 3.42 0.50
N PHE A 424 -11.05 3.23 0.36
CA PHE A 424 -10.43 1.90 0.46
C PHE A 424 -10.59 1.31 1.87
N PHE A 425 -10.41 2.11 2.93
CA PHE A 425 -10.60 1.67 4.31
C PHE A 425 -12.04 1.17 4.53
N TRP A 426 -13.04 1.92 4.08
CA TRP A 426 -14.44 1.52 4.23
C TRP A 426 -14.81 0.33 3.37
N MET A 427 -14.25 0.21 2.17
CA MET A 427 -14.45 -0.96 1.31
C MET A 427 -14.00 -2.24 2.02
N ILE A 428 -12.80 -2.23 2.60
CA ILE A 428 -12.24 -3.36 3.35
C ILE A 428 -13.06 -3.66 4.61
N THR A 429 -13.47 -2.62 5.33
CA THR A 429 -14.31 -2.71 6.54
C THR A 429 -15.67 -3.36 6.23
N ILE A 430 -16.37 -2.89 5.20
CA ILE A 430 -17.69 -3.41 4.82
C ILE A 430 -17.56 -4.83 4.26
N ALA A 431 -16.56 -5.11 3.42
CA ALA A 431 -16.31 -6.44 2.88
C ALA A 431 -16.08 -7.47 4.00
N THR A 432 -15.25 -7.12 4.98
CA THR A 432 -14.97 -7.96 6.15
C THR A 432 -16.23 -8.16 7.01
N ALA A 433 -16.98 -7.09 7.30
CA ALA A 433 -18.22 -7.16 8.06
C ALA A 433 -19.29 -8.01 7.35
N PHE A 434 -19.38 -7.90 6.03
CA PHE A 434 -20.29 -8.68 5.20
C PHE A 434 -19.95 -10.17 5.25
N GLY A 435 -18.68 -10.54 5.07
CA GLY A 435 -18.24 -11.94 5.15
C GLY A 435 -18.47 -12.56 6.53
N ILE A 436 -18.20 -11.82 7.62
CA ILE A 436 -18.53 -12.24 8.99
C ILE A 436 -20.04 -12.38 9.17
N GLY A 437 -20.83 -11.42 8.70
CA GLY A 437 -22.30 -11.49 8.76
C GLY A 437 -22.83 -12.75 8.08
N LEU A 438 -22.28 -13.10 6.91
CA LEU A 438 -22.62 -14.32 6.21
C LEU A 438 -22.13 -15.59 6.90
N SER A 439 -21.06 -15.53 7.71
CA SER A 439 -20.54 -16.67 8.45
C SER A 439 -21.52 -17.19 9.52
N TYR A 440 -22.52 -16.38 9.92
CA TYR A 440 -23.63 -16.79 10.78
C TYR A 440 -24.79 -17.47 10.02
N THR A 441 -24.75 -17.51 8.70
CA THR A 441 -25.80 -18.08 7.85
C THR A 441 -25.38 -19.44 7.26
N LYS A 442 -26.26 -20.05 6.46
CA LYS A 442 -25.92 -21.27 5.70
C LYS A 442 -24.82 -21.03 4.65
N ALA A 443 -24.49 -19.78 4.32
CA ALA A 443 -23.42 -19.46 3.39
C ALA A 443 -22.04 -19.96 3.86
N LYS A 444 -21.81 -20.07 5.17
CA LYS A 444 -20.55 -20.61 5.72
C LYS A 444 -20.20 -22.03 5.23
N ASN A 445 -21.21 -22.81 4.83
CA ASN A 445 -21.02 -24.17 4.31
C ASN A 445 -20.27 -24.20 2.97
N TYR A 446 -20.21 -23.07 2.23
CA TYR A 446 -19.40 -22.98 1.01
C TYR A 446 -17.88 -23.01 1.28
N GLU A 447 -17.45 -22.87 2.53
CA GLU A 447 -16.06 -23.20 2.89
C GLU A 447 -15.73 -24.66 2.57
N GLY A 448 -16.70 -25.57 2.75
CA GLY A 448 -16.56 -26.97 2.38
C GLY A 448 -16.31 -27.20 0.88
N ALA A 449 -16.73 -26.25 0.03
CA ALA A 449 -16.46 -26.22 -1.41
C ALA A 449 -15.22 -25.39 -1.78
N GLY A 450 -14.48 -24.85 -0.79
CA GLY A 450 -13.21 -24.15 -1.00
C GLY A 450 -13.32 -22.64 -1.21
N ALA A 451 -14.31 -21.97 -0.60
CA ALA A 451 -14.43 -20.51 -0.62
C ALA A 451 -13.10 -19.80 -0.26
N SER A 452 -12.47 -20.16 0.86
CA SER A 452 -11.18 -19.60 1.28
C SER A 452 -10.02 -19.86 0.28
N LYS A 453 -10.07 -20.97 -0.48
CA LYS A 453 -9.08 -21.28 -1.52
C LYS A 453 -9.22 -20.35 -2.72
N ILE A 454 -10.45 -20.05 -3.14
CA ILE A 454 -10.71 -19.04 -4.17
C ILE A 454 -10.26 -17.66 -3.68
N GLY A 455 -10.55 -17.31 -2.42
CA GLY A 455 -10.01 -16.09 -1.81
C GLY A 455 -8.47 -16.05 -1.83
N SER A 456 -7.81 -17.18 -1.59
CA SER A 456 -6.34 -17.26 -1.67
C SER A 456 -5.83 -17.04 -3.09
N VAL A 457 -6.50 -17.57 -4.13
CA VAL A 457 -6.18 -17.29 -5.53
C VAL A 457 -6.23 -15.80 -5.82
N PHE A 458 -7.27 -15.11 -5.36
CA PHE A 458 -7.41 -13.66 -5.49
C PHE A 458 -6.28 -12.88 -4.81
N ILE A 459 -5.83 -13.30 -3.63
CA ILE A 459 -4.65 -12.73 -2.97
C ILE A 459 -3.39 -12.96 -3.79
N TYR A 460 -3.18 -14.14 -4.37
CA TYR A 460 -1.97 -14.40 -5.17
C TYR A 460 -1.93 -13.60 -6.48
N VAL A 461 -3.09 -13.34 -7.11
CA VAL A 461 -3.17 -12.40 -8.24
C VAL A 461 -2.74 -10.99 -7.81
N LEU A 462 -3.20 -10.53 -6.64
CA LEU A 462 -2.79 -9.26 -6.08
C LEU A 462 -1.28 -9.21 -5.81
N VAL A 463 -0.73 -10.22 -5.14
CA VAL A 463 0.71 -10.40 -4.89
C VAL A 463 1.52 -10.29 -6.19
N ALA A 464 1.13 -11.05 -7.23
CA ALA A 464 1.84 -11.03 -8.50
C ALA A 464 1.76 -9.66 -9.19
N SER A 465 0.60 -8.99 -9.11
CA SER A 465 0.42 -7.65 -9.66
C SER A 465 1.20 -6.57 -8.91
N ILE A 466 1.39 -6.74 -7.60
CA ILE A 466 2.28 -5.90 -6.77
C ILE A 466 3.73 -6.14 -7.17
N GLY A 467 4.12 -7.38 -7.44
CA GLY A 467 5.48 -7.73 -7.88
C GLY A 467 5.91 -6.89 -9.09
N MET A 468 5.00 -6.55 -10.01
CA MET A 468 5.31 -5.66 -11.14
C MET A 468 5.73 -4.24 -10.72
N LYS A 469 5.32 -3.79 -9.54
CA LYS A 469 5.64 -2.46 -8.99
C LYS A 469 6.95 -2.43 -8.20
N MET A 470 7.52 -3.60 -7.90
CA MET A 470 8.71 -3.69 -7.06
C MET A 470 9.96 -3.36 -7.88
N ASP A 471 10.79 -2.47 -7.34
CA ASP A 471 12.13 -2.21 -7.84
C ASP A 471 13.13 -3.08 -7.08
N LEU A 472 13.69 -4.09 -7.75
CA LEU A 472 14.62 -5.04 -7.14
C LEU A 472 15.96 -4.41 -6.74
N GLY A 473 16.39 -3.34 -7.42
CA GLY A 473 17.59 -2.60 -7.04
C GLY A 473 17.43 -1.96 -5.67
N LYS A 474 16.23 -1.45 -5.39
CA LYS A 474 15.91 -0.74 -4.15
C LYS A 474 15.66 -1.63 -2.94
N VAL A 475 15.34 -2.91 -3.14
CA VAL A 475 15.05 -3.85 -2.04
C VAL A 475 16.23 -4.00 -1.07
N LEU A 476 17.47 -3.87 -1.56
CA LEU A 476 18.70 -4.03 -0.77
C LEU A 476 19.34 -2.70 -0.35
N GLU A 477 18.76 -1.56 -0.70
CA GLU A 477 19.32 -0.24 -0.37
C GLU A 477 19.25 0.08 1.13
N ASN A 478 18.26 -0.48 1.84
CA ASN A 478 18.06 -0.24 3.27
C ASN A 478 17.96 -1.56 4.05
N PRO A 479 19.08 -2.30 4.23
CA PRO A 479 19.10 -3.53 5.01
C PRO A 479 18.77 -3.29 6.50
N GLY A 480 18.89 -2.04 6.97
CA GLY A 480 18.51 -1.64 8.33
C GLY A 480 17.06 -1.93 8.67
N LEU A 481 16.16 -1.99 7.67
CA LEU A 481 14.76 -2.38 7.86
C LEU A 481 14.59 -3.80 8.41
N ILE A 482 15.50 -4.74 8.10
CA ILE A 482 15.47 -6.09 8.68
C ILE A 482 15.77 -6.01 10.17
N VAL A 483 16.72 -5.15 10.58
CA VAL A 483 17.04 -4.94 12.00
C VAL A 483 15.84 -4.33 12.74
N VAL A 484 15.16 -3.34 12.15
CA VAL A 484 13.90 -2.80 12.68
C VAL A 484 12.88 -3.92 12.90
N GLY A 485 12.69 -4.78 11.89
CA GLY A 485 11.77 -5.91 11.98
C GLY A 485 12.15 -6.93 13.06
N LEU A 486 13.44 -7.25 13.22
CA LEU A 486 13.92 -8.16 14.27
C LEU A 486 13.72 -7.58 15.68
N VAL A 487 14.00 -6.29 15.88
CA VAL A 487 13.75 -5.58 17.15
C VAL A 487 12.26 -5.56 17.47
N TRP A 488 11.42 -5.26 16.47
CA TRP A 488 9.97 -5.29 16.61
C TRP A 488 9.48 -6.70 17.01
N MET A 489 9.95 -7.74 16.33
CA MET A 489 9.61 -9.13 16.66
C MET A 489 10.08 -9.53 18.07
N ALA A 490 11.21 -8.99 18.54
CA ALA A 490 11.69 -9.22 19.89
C ALA A 490 10.74 -8.64 20.96
N PHE A 491 10.19 -7.43 20.75
CA PHE A 491 9.17 -6.87 21.66
C PHE A 491 7.90 -7.74 21.70
N HIS A 492 7.43 -8.18 20.52
CA HIS A 492 6.29 -9.08 20.40
C HIS A 492 6.53 -10.41 21.15
N ALA A 493 7.67 -11.05 20.92
CA ALA A 493 8.06 -12.28 21.58
C ALA A 493 8.21 -12.12 23.10
N ALA A 494 8.84 -11.04 23.54
CA ALA A 494 9.04 -10.75 24.96
C ALA A 494 7.71 -10.58 25.70
N LEU A 495 6.77 -9.83 25.12
CA LEU A 495 5.45 -9.63 25.70
C LEU A 495 4.66 -10.95 25.79
N LEU A 496 4.69 -11.75 24.72
CA LEU A 496 4.04 -13.07 24.70
C LEU A 496 4.61 -14.00 25.79
N ILE A 497 5.93 -14.08 25.92
CA ILE A 497 6.58 -14.90 26.94
C ILE A 497 6.20 -14.42 28.35
N LEU A 498 6.20 -13.11 28.57
CA LEU A 498 5.79 -12.51 29.84
C LEU A 498 4.35 -12.90 30.20
N VAL A 499 3.39 -12.66 29.30
CA VAL A 499 1.98 -12.95 29.57
C VAL A 499 1.76 -14.44 29.72
N ALA A 500 2.33 -15.28 28.86
CA ALA A 500 2.19 -16.75 28.97
C ALA A 500 2.63 -17.25 30.34
N LYS A 501 3.70 -16.67 30.91
CA LYS A 501 4.16 -16.99 32.26
C LYS A 501 3.21 -16.49 33.34
N LEU A 502 2.65 -15.28 33.20
CA LEU A 502 1.70 -14.70 34.16
C LEU A 502 0.40 -15.51 34.23
N ILE A 503 -0.16 -15.90 33.09
CA ILE A 503 -1.44 -16.64 33.03
C ILE A 503 -1.27 -18.17 33.03
N ARG A 504 -0.02 -18.65 33.13
CA ARG A 504 0.34 -20.07 33.06
C ARG A 504 -0.25 -20.74 31.81
N ALA A 505 -0.06 -20.10 30.66
CA ALA A 505 -0.52 -20.62 29.38
C ALA A 505 0.46 -21.67 28.85
N PRO A 506 -0.04 -22.79 28.30
CA PRO A 506 0.77 -23.72 27.54
C PRO A 506 1.49 -23.03 26.38
N PHE A 507 2.69 -23.51 26.08
CA PHE A 507 3.49 -23.05 24.94
C PHE A 507 2.74 -23.18 23.61
N PHE A 508 1.81 -24.14 23.50
CA PHE A 508 0.90 -24.26 22.36
C PHE A 508 0.16 -22.96 22.05
N PHE A 509 -0.49 -22.32 23.03
CA PHE A 509 -1.24 -21.09 22.78
C PHE A 509 -0.34 -19.90 22.47
N LEU A 510 0.85 -19.86 23.07
CA LEU A 510 1.87 -18.86 22.70
C LEU A 510 2.25 -19.03 21.24
N ALA A 511 2.65 -20.23 20.82
CA ALA A 511 3.17 -20.48 19.48
C ALA A 511 2.08 -20.30 18.41
N VAL A 512 0.91 -20.90 18.59
CA VAL A 512 -0.18 -20.81 17.60
C VAL A 512 -0.80 -19.41 17.60
N GLY A 513 -1.01 -18.79 18.77
CA GLY A 513 -1.52 -17.42 18.86
C GLY A 513 -0.57 -16.43 18.22
N SER A 514 0.73 -16.52 18.54
CA SER A 514 1.75 -15.69 17.90
C SER A 514 1.80 -15.88 16.38
N GLN A 515 1.73 -17.12 15.90
CA GLN A 515 1.85 -17.37 14.47
C GLN A 515 0.58 -17.02 13.70
N ALA A 516 -0.59 -17.05 14.35
CA ALA A 516 -1.83 -16.53 13.79
C ALA A 516 -1.75 -15.02 13.53
N ASN A 517 -1.00 -14.27 14.37
CA ASN A 517 -0.66 -12.87 14.12
C ASN A 517 0.38 -12.75 13.00
N VAL A 518 1.61 -13.20 13.25
CA VAL A 518 2.79 -12.90 12.40
C VAL A 518 2.75 -13.61 11.05
N GLY A 519 2.23 -14.84 11.04
CA GLY A 519 2.33 -15.75 9.91
C GLY A 519 1.00 -16.06 9.20
N GLY A 520 -0.10 -15.51 9.71
CA GLY A 520 -1.44 -15.61 9.14
C GLY A 520 -1.90 -17.03 8.81
N ALA A 521 -2.87 -17.14 7.89
CA ALA A 521 -3.52 -18.41 7.56
C ALA A 521 -2.60 -19.42 6.85
N ALA A 522 -1.46 -18.96 6.31
CA ALA A 522 -0.51 -19.83 5.62
C ALA A 522 0.34 -20.64 6.60
N SER A 523 0.79 -20.05 7.72
CA SER A 523 1.80 -20.70 8.59
C SER A 523 1.34 -20.99 10.01
N ALA A 524 0.28 -20.35 10.53
CA ALA A 524 -0.30 -20.74 11.81
C ALA A 524 -0.77 -22.22 11.84
N PRO A 525 -1.38 -22.77 10.78
CA PRO A 525 -1.73 -24.19 10.74
C PRO A 525 -0.50 -25.11 10.74
N ILE A 526 0.62 -24.68 10.15
CA ILE A 526 1.88 -25.43 10.15
C ILE A 526 2.41 -25.57 11.57
N VAL A 527 2.51 -24.46 12.30
CA VAL A 527 2.94 -24.44 13.70
C VAL A 527 2.00 -25.28 14.58
N ALA A 528 0.69 -25.18 14.38
CA ALA A 528 -0.28 -25.99 15.12
C ALA A 528 -0.15 -27.50 14.82
N SER A 529 0.04 -27.87 13.55
CA SER A 529 0.20 -29.26 13.11
C SER A 529 1.45 -29.92 13.68
N ALA A 530 2.51 -29.13 13.92
CA ALA A 530 3.74 -29.58 14.54
C ALA A 530 3.56 -29.95 16.03
N PHE A 531 2.53 -29.46 16.71
CA PHE A 531 2.11 -30.00 18.01
C PHE A 531 1.27 -31.26 17.85
N HIS A 532 0.27 -31.23 16.96
CA HIS A 532 -0.54 -32.39 16.59
C HIS A 532 -1.34 -32.11 15.30
N PRO A 533 -1.46 -33.06 14.35
CA PRO A 533 -2.20 -32.84 13.10
C PRO A 533 -3.65 -32.37 13.29
N SER A 534 -4.35 -32.83 14.33
CA SER A 534 -5.74 -32.42 14.62
C SER A 534 -5.87 -30.96 15.07
N LEU A 535 -4.78 -30.28 15.43
CA LEU A 535 -4.76 -28.88 15.88
C LEU A 535 -4.58 -27.90 14.70
N THR A 536 -4.32 -28.39 13.49
CA THR A 536 -4.20 -27.57 12.27
C THR A 536 -5.39 -26.62 12.11
N SER A 537 -6.60 -27.10 12.36
CA SER A 537 -7.84 -26.33 12.29
C SER A 537 -7.92 -25.20 13.33
N VAL A 538 -7.30 -25.36 14.50
CA VAL A 538 -7.19 -24.29 15.51
C VAL A 538 -6.31 -23.16 14.99
N GLY A 539 -5.17 -23.51 14.36
CA GLY A 539 -4.30 -22.53 13.71
C GLY A 539 -5.00 -21.77 12.58
N VAL A 540 -5.80 -22.47 11.78
CA VAL A 540 -6.66 -21.84 10.75
C VAL A 540 -7.64 -20.86 11.42
N LEU A 541 -8.42 -21.29 12.41
CA LEU A 541 -9.43 -20.46 13.07
C LEU A 541 -8.84 -19.17 13.67
N LEU A 542 -7.72 -19.27 14.41
CA LEU A 542 -7.06 -18.10 14.99
C LEU A 542 -6.49 -17.17 13.92
N ALA A 543 -5.93 -17.71 12.84
CA ALA A 543 -5.43 -16.89 11.75
C ALA A 543 -6.55 -16.16 11.00
N VAL A 544 -7.69 -16.82 10.78
CA VAL A 544 -8.85 -16.17 10.16
C VAL A 544 -9.40 -15.06 11.07
N PHE A 545 -9.36 -15.24 12.39
CA PHE A 545 -9.67 -14.17 13.34
C PHE A 545 -8.73 -12.95 13.21
N GLY A 546 -7.46 -13.20 12.86
CA GLY A 546 -6.49 -12.17 12.45
C GLY A 546 -7.01 -11.24 11.35
N TYR A 547 -7.69 -11.76 10.31
CA TYR A 547 -8.22 -10.91 9.23
C TYR A 547 -9.21 -9.85 9.73
N VAL A 548 -9.96 -10.17 10.79
CA VAL A 548 -10.97 -9.28 11.38
C VAL A 548 -10.33 -8.13 12.15
N VAL A 549 -9.36 -8.43 13.00
CA VAL A 549 -8.72 -7.43 13.88
C VAL A 549 -7.55 -6.72 13.21
N GLY A 550 -7.01 -7.30 12.14
CA GLY A 550 -5.77 -6.91 11.46
C GLY A 550 -5.72 -5.45 11.04
N THR A 551 -6.68 -5.00 10.24
CA THR A 551 -6.68 -3.64 9.67
C THR A 551 -6.76 -2.58 10.78
N TYR A 552 -7.62 -2.80 11.78
CA TYR A 552 -7.80 -1.84 12.88
C TYR A 552 -6.58 -1.79 13.80
N GLY A 553 -6.04 -2.96 14.17
CA GLY A 553 -4.81 -3.04 14.97
C GLY A 553 -3.63 -2.42 14.24
N ALA A 554 -3.51 -2.67 12.94
CA ALA A 554 -2.45 -2.10 12.11
C ALA A 554 -2.59 -0.59 11.96
N ILE A 555 -3.81 -0.04 11.82
CA ILE A 555 -4.05 1.42 11.83
C ILE A 555 -3.60 2.03 13.17
N LEU A 556 -4.00 1.43 14.30
CA LEU A 556 -3.56 1.92 15.61
C LEU A 556 -2.03 1.90 15.74
N CYS A 557 -1.40 0.79 15.36
CA CYS A 557 0.07 0.69 15.31
C CYS A 557 0.67 1.79 14.43
N THR A 558 0.09 2.03 13.27
CA THR A 558 0.56 3.03 12.29
C THR A 558 0.48 4.44 12.83
N LEU A 559 -0.60 4.79 13.54
CA LEU A 559 -0.72 6.09 14.20
C LEU A 559 0.36 6.29 15.27
N LEU A 560 0.63 5.26 16.08
CA LEU A 560 1.70 5.31 17.08
C LEU A 560 3.08 5.38 16.42
N MET A 561 3.30 4.65 15.33
CA MET A 561 4.57 4.68 14.57
C MET A 561 4.78 6.05 13.92
N LYS A 562 3.73 6.68 13.40
CA LYS A 562 3.80 8.05 12.86
C LYS A 562 4.24 9.04 13.94
N ILE A 563 3.73 8.91 15.16
CA ILE A 563 4.13 9.75 16.31
C ILE A 563 5.59 9.49 16.71
N ALA A 564 6.01 8.22 16.70
CA ALA A 564 7.38 7.83 17.05
C ALA A 564 8.42 8.16 15.97
N SER A 565 8.00 8.29 14.71
CA SER A 565 8.88 8.54 13.56
C SER A 565 9.57 9.90 13.70
N PRO A 566 10.90 9.97 13.52
CA PRO A 566 11.56 11.26 13.44
C PRO A 566 11.04 12.00 12.20
N VAL A 567 10.70 13.28 12.37
CA VAL A 567 10.37 14.16 11.24
C VAL A 567 11.68 14.58 10.60
N MET A 568 12.02 14.02 9.44
CA MET A 568 13.07 14.51 8.55
C MET A 568 12.59 14.51 7.11
#